data_AF-A0A167ZBB8-F1
#
_entry.id   AF-A0A167ZBB8-F1
#
_cell.length_a   1.000
_cell.length_b   1.000
_cell.length_c   1.000
_cell.angle_alpha   90.00
_cell.angle_beta   90.00
_cell.angle_gamma   90.00
#
_symmetry.space_group_name_H-M   'P 1'
#
loop_
_entity.id
_entity.type
_entity.pdbx_description
1 polymer ?
#
loop_
_entity_poly.entity_id
_entity_poly.type
_entity_poly.pdbx_seq_one_letter_code
_entity_poly.pdbx_strand_id
1 'polypeptide(L)'
;MAQSDLEVLLEMGFDRERAELAVKKTGGLQGALTWLEDNQDTPLENLLAAAATAGSGKAAAKDAVDGEMDDDEEGATAAAISALESNQQAKSLLCNECGKKFRSQATAEFHASKSGHTDFAESTEEVAPLTEAEKQARLEELREKLKQKRANQAILDKEEAKKNEKIRMKSTKETQDLKEELQRKEQIKEAAKKRAEKREDLEAKKRIRARIEADREERRRKAEEAKAAREGRVPSPGAQAAAASLAASVTASSSASSSTQARLRLQLPTGNVLKTFEADTTLFEVAQALEADDSFKASRFELTFPRKVFEGATDLSKTLRELGLVPSAVLRVQ
;
A
#
# COMPACT_ATOMS: atom_id res chain seq x y z
N MET A 1 12.51 10.58 45.13
CA MET A 1 11.46 9.57 44.95
C MET A 1 11.57 9.13 43.51
N ALA A 2 12.05 7.91 43.24
CA ALA A 2 12.07 7.43 41.85
C ALA A 2 10.62 7.14 41.45
N GLN A 3 10.16 7.76 40.36
CA GLN A 3 8.84 7.44 39.80
C GLN A 3 8.85 5.97 39.37
N SER A 4 7.78 5.25 39.67
CA SER A 4 7.63 3.87 39.22
C SER A 4 7.37 3.83 37.72
N ASP A 5 7.82 2.76 37.05
CA ASP A 5 7.59 2.58 35.60
C ASP A 5 6.11 2.67 35.22
N LEU A 6 5.22 2.26 36.12
CA LEU A 6 3.78 2.38 35.98
C LEU A 6 3.30 3.84 36.00
N GLU A 7 3.83 4.66 36.90
CA GLU A 7 3.48 6.08 36.97
C GLU A 7 3.94 6.83 35.72
N VAL A 8 5.11 6.50 35.18
CA VAL A 8 5.60 7.07 33.92
C VAL A 8 4.68 6.70 32.74
N LEU A 9 4.22 5.45 32.67
CA LEU A 9 3.28 5.02 31.62
C LEU A 9 1.91 5.69 31.75
N LEU A 10 1.43 5.90 32.98
CA LEU A 10 0.19 6.66 33.22
C LEU A 10 0.34 8.14 32.81
N GLU A 11 1.50 8.75 33.07
CA GLU A 11 1.82 10.12 32.67
C GLU A 11 1.92 10.26 31.14
N MET A 12 2.35 9.20 30.44
CA MET A 12 2.35 9.10 28.98
C MET A 12 0.95 8.86 28.38
N GLY A 13 -0.08 8.66 29.20
CA GLY A 13 -1.48 8.53 28.77
C GLY A 13 -1.91 7.10 28.42
N PHE A 14 -1.18 6.08 28.86
CA PHE A 14 -1.61 4.68 28.68
C PHE A 14 -2.66 4.27 29.73
N ASP A 15 -3.60 3.41 29.32
CA ASP A 15 -4.60 2.85 30.23
C ASP A 15 -3.95 2.07 31.38
N ARG A 16 -4.43 2.31 32.60
CA ARG A 16 -3.88 1.76 33.84
C ARG A 16 -3.77 0.23 33.81
N GLU A 17 -4.79 -0.45 33.33
CA GLU A 17 -4.82 -1.92 33.29
C GLU A 17 -3.85 -2.50 32.26
N ARG A 18 -3.69 -1.85 31.10
CA ARG A 18 -2.68 -2.24 30.10
C ARG A 18 -1.27 -1.96 30.61
N ALA A 19 -1.03 -0.79 31.20
CA ALA A 19 0.27 -0.43 31.75
C ALA A 19 0.70 -1.37 32.88
N GLU A 20 -0.23 -1.74 33.78
CA GLU A 20 0.01 -2.74 34.81
C GLU A 20 0.37 -4.11 34.21
N LEU A 21 -0.33 -4.54 33.16
CA LEU A 21 -0.06 -5.80 32.50
C LEU A 21 1.30 -5.79 31.77
N ALA A 22 1.63 -4.69 31.12
CA ALA A 22 2.89 -4.48 30.41
C ALA A 22 4.09 -4.52 31.37
N VAL A 23 4.00 -3.80 32.49
CA VAL A 23 5.04 -3.79 33.53
C VAL A 23 5.16 -5.17 34.19
N LYS A 24 4.04 -5.88 34.42
CA LYS A 24 4.06 -7.26 34.96
C LYS A 24 4.70 -8.27 34.01
N LYS A 25 4.50 -8.14 32.69
CA LYS A 25 5.06 -9.07 31.69
C LYS A 25 6.53 -8.81 31.35
N THR A 26 6.94 -7.54 31.30
CA THR A 26 8.26 -7.16 30.78
C THR A 26 9.26 -6.72 31.84
N GLY A 27 8.77 -6.34 33.03
CA GLY A 27 9.61 -6.03 34.19
C GLY A 27 10.48 -4.77 34.07
N GLY A 28 10.24 -3.90 33.08
CA GLY A 28 10.93 -2.61 32.95
C GLY A 28 10.28 -1.67 31.94
N LEU A 29 10.42 -0.35 32.14
CA LEU A 29 9.77 0.70 31.33
C LEU A 29 9.93 0.52 29.82
N GLN A 30 11.14 0.27 29.33
CA GLN A 30 11.40 0.16 27.90
C GLN A 30 10.77 -1.09 27.29
N GLY A 31 10.75 -2.21 28.01
CA GLY A 31 10.04 -3.41 27.58
C GLY A 31 8.54 -3.23 27.63
N ALA A 32 8.03 -2.49 28.63
CA ALA A 32 6.61 -2.21 28.76
C ALA A 32 6.11 -1.33 27.59
N LEU A 33 6.91 -0.35 27.16
CA LEU A 33 6.59 0.48 26.00
C LEU A 33 6.52 -0.32 24.70
N THR A 34 7.51 -1.17 24.42
CA THR A 34 7.50 -2.03 23.21
C THR A 34 6.33 -3.01 23.24
N TRP A 35 6.02 -3.58 24.41
CA TRP A 35 4.89 -4.49 24.55
C TRP A 35 3.56 -3.77 24.38
N LEU A 36 3.42 -2.55 24.89
CA LEU A 36 2.23 -1.73 24.70
C LEU A 36 2.05 -1.36 23.24
N GLU A 37 3.12 -1.03 22.51
CA GLU A 37 3.11 -0.74 21.07
C GLU A 37 2.67 -1.95 20.23
N ASP A 38 3.21 -3.12 20.51
CA ASP A 38 2.85 -4.37 19.80
C ASP A 38 1.41 -4.84 20.10
N ASN A 39 0.82 -4.39 21.21
CA ASN A 39 -0.49 -4.82 21.68
C ASN A 39 -1.52 -3.67 21.74
N GLN A 40 -1.31 -2.59 20.98
CA GLN A 40 -2.27 -1.47 20.95
C GLN A 40 -3.63 -1.87 20.39
N ASP A 41 -3.63 -2.72 19.35
CA ASP A 41 -4.83 -3.14 18.62
C ASP A 41 -5.56 -4.35 19.23
N THR A 42 -4.97 -5.01 20.24
CA THR A 42 -5.58 -6.18 20.89
C THR A 42 -6.46 -5.74 22.05
N PRO A 43 -7.78 -6.03 22.05
CA PRO A 43 -8.67 -5.58 23.11
C PRO A 43 -8.22 -6.14 24.46
N LEU A 44 -8.39 -5.33 25.51
CA LEU A 44 -7.98 -5.63 26.89
C LEU A 44 -8.48 -7.02 27.37
N GLU A 45 -9.69 -7.41 26.98
CA GLU A 45 -10.28 -8.72 27.31
C GLU A 45 -9.46 -9.90 26.76
N ASN A 46 -8.95 -9.79 25.53
CA ASN A 46 -8.10 -10.81 24.92
C ASN A 46 -6.71 -10.85 25.56
N LEU A 47 -6.18 -9.69 25.97
CA LEU A 47 -4.90 -9.61 26.67
C LEU A 47 -4.96 -10.19 28.08
N LEU A 48 -6.08 -9.98 28.78
CA LEU A 48 -6.34 -10.57 30.09
C LEU A 48 -6.61 -12.07 29.99
N ALA A 49 -7.35 -12.52 28.97
CA ALA A 49 -7.53 -13.95 28.68
C ALA A 49 -6.18 -14.63 28.37
N ALA A 50 -5.33 -14.00 27.55
CA ALA A 50 -3.99 -14.50 27.24
C ALA A 50 -3.03 -14.46 28.46
N ALA A 51 -3.26 -13.54 29.40
CA ALA A 51 -2.52 -13.49 30.67
C ALA A 51 -3.00 -14.57 31.65
N ALA A 52 -4.30 -14.87 31.65
CA ALA A 52 -4.90 -15.94 32.45
C ALA A 52 -4.45 -17.33 31.97
N THR A 53 -4.33 -17.54 30.65
CA THR A 53 -3.77 -18.78 30.09
C THR A 53 -2.26 -18.90 30.31
N ALA A 54 -1.52 -17.78 30.30
CA ALA A 54 -0.08 -17.77 30.60
C ALA A 54 0.27 -17.97 32.09
N GLY A 55 -0.71 -17.85 33.00
CA GLY A 55 -0.51 -17.97 34.45
C GLY A 55 -0.22 -19.40 34.96
N SER A 56 -0.35 -20.44 34.13
CA SER A 56 -0.15 -21.84 34.53
C SER A 56 1.16 -22.48 34.04
N GLY A 57 2.13 -21.70 33.54
CA GLY A 57 3.37 -22.26 33.02
C GLY A 57 4.57 -21.35 33.26
N LYS A 58 5.33 -21.61 34.33
CA LYS A 58 6.68 -21.04 34.48
C LYS A 58 7.72 -22.12 34.21
N ALA A 59 8.26 -22.16 32.99
CA ALA A 59 9.70 -22.20 32.72
C ALA A 59 9.98 -22.21 31.21
N ALA A 60 10.74 -21.20 30.77
CA ALA A 60 11.64 -21.16 29.61
C ALA A 60 11.07 -21.46 28.20
N ALA A 61 11.08 -20.44 27.35
CA ALA A 61 11.75 -20.52 26.05
C ALA A 61 11.97 -19.14 25.45
N LYS A 62 13.24 -18.80 25.26
CA LYS A 62 13.71 -17.96 24.17
C LYS A 62 13.83 -18.86 22.94
N ASP A 63 13.38 -18.35 21.80
CA ASP A 63 13.60 -18.88 20.44
C ASP A 63 13.03 -20.27 20.10
N ALA A 64 11.89 -20.28 19.39
CA ALA A 64 11.68 -21.12 18.21
C ALA A 64 10.37 -20.68 17.52
N VAL A 65 10.49 -20.11 16.32
CA VAL A 65 9.41 -20.11 15.34
C VAL A 65 9.56 -21.42 14.56
N ASP A 66 8.65 -22.35 14.78
CA ASP A 66 8.34 -23.40 13.81
C ASP A 66 6.95 -23.95 14.16
N GLY A 67 6.15 -24.19 13.12
CA GLY A 67 4.74 -24.52 13.26
C GLY A 67 4.52 -25.85 13.96
N GLU A 68 3.62 -25.85 14.93
CA GLU A 68 3.00 -27.06 15.44
C GLU A 68 1.51 -26.98 15.09
N MET A 69 1.11 -27.72 14.06
CA MET A 69 -0.30 -28.10 13.88
C MET A 69 -0.63 -29.14 14.95
N ASP A 70 -1.52 -28.77 15.86
CA ASP A 70 -2.58 -29.64 16.42
C ASP A 70 -2.20 -31.13 16.61
N ASP A 71 -1.46 -31.43 17.68
CA ASP A 71 -1.24 -32.79 18.20
C ASP A 71 -2.25 -33.13 19.33
N ASP A 72 -3.47 -32.60 19.26
CA ASP A 72 -4.54 -32.85 20.23
C ASP A 72 -5.24 -34.23 20.02
N GLU A 73 -4.98 -34.95 18.92
CA GLU A 73 -5.64 -36.24 18.61
C GLU A 73 -4.84 -37.48 19.07
N GLU A 74 -3.51 -37.41 19.24
CA GLU A 74 -2.71 -38.57 19.70
C GLU A 74 -2.67 -38.72 21.23
N GLY A 75 -2.65 -37.60 21.96
CA GLY A 75 -2.81 -37.62 23.42
C GLY A 75 -4.19 -38.16 23.86
N ALA A 76 -5.24 -37.80 23.11
CA ALA A 76 -6.61 -38.26 23.38
C ALA A 76 -6.80 -39.76 23.10
N THR A 77 -6.12 -40.32 22.09
CA THR A 77 -6.21 -41.75 21.76
C THR A 77 -5.35 -42.63 22.68
N ALA A 78 -4.17 -42.16 23.10
CA ALA A 78 -3.36 -42.83 24.12
C ALA A 78 -4.05 -42.84 25.50
N ALA A 79 -4.69 -41.74 25.89
CA ALA A 79 -5.50 -41.65 27.11
C ALA A 79 -6.74 -42.56 27.04
N ALA A 80 -7.40 -42.67 25.88
CA ALA A 80 -8.52 -43.58 25.68
C ALA A 80 -8.14 -45.06 25.75
N ILE A 81 -6.95 -45.44 25.25
CA ILE A 81 -6.41 -46.80 25.34
C ILE A 81 -6.03 -47.16 26.78
N SER A 82 -5.40 -46.24 27.53
CA SER A 82 -5.07 -46.45 28.95
C SER A 82 -6.32 -46.51 29.84
N ALA A 83 -7.36 -45.72 29.53
CA ALA A 83 -8.64 -45.75 30.25
C ALA A 83 -9.45 -47.05 30.00
N LEU A 84 -9.14 -47.80 28.95
CA LEU A 84 -9.75 -49.10 28.65
C LEU A 84 -9.13 -50.27 29.44
N GLU A 85 -7.90 -50.13 29.93
CA GLU A 85 -7.14 -51.19 30.62
C GLU A 85 -7.26 -51.15 32.15
N SER A 86 -7.50 -49.99 32.76
CA SER A 86 -7.28 -49.80 34.20
C SER A 86 -8.53 -49.74 35.08
N ASN A 87 -9.54 -50.59 34.85
CA ASN A 87 -10.62 -50.87 35.83
C ASN A 87 -11.65 -49.72 36.01
N GLN A 88 -12.82 -49.82 35.37
CA GLN A 88 -13.99 -48.98 35.68
C GLN A 88 -15.23 -49.84 35.90
N GLN A 89 -15.71 -49.78 37.14
CA GLN A 89 -16.92 -50.42 37.65
C GLN A 89 -18.14 -50.00 36.81
N ALA A 90 -18.90 -50.99 36.37
CA ALA A 90 -20.04 -50.82 35.49
C ALA A 90 -21.18 -50.04 36.16
N LYS A 91 -21.50 -48.89 35.58
CA LYS A 91 -22.86 -48.31 35.54
C LYS A 91 -23.11 -47.89 34.09
N SER A 92 -23.79 -48.71 33.30
CA SER A 92 -24.10 -48.39 31.91
C SER A 92 -25.18 -47.30 31.87
N LEU A 93 -24.91 -46.18 31.19
CA LEU A 93 -25.88 -45.10 30.99
C LEU A 93 -26.59 -45.31 29.64
N LEU A 94 -27.91 -45.33 29.66
CA LEU A 94 -28.79 -45.36 28.49
C LEU A 94 -29.24 -43.94 28.16
N CYS A 95 -29.05 -43.48 26.93
CA CYS A 95 -29.77 -42.29 26.49
C CYS A 95 -31.22 -42.68 26.14
N ASN A 96 -32.20 -42.06 26.79
CA ASN A 96 -33.63 -42.35 26.57
C ASN A 96 -34.14 -41.78 25.24
N GLU A 97 -33.48 -40.76 24.69
CA GLU A 97 -33.87 -40.11 23.44
C GLU A 97 -33.45 -40.93 22.21
N CYS A 98 -32.35 -41.67 22.29
CA CYS A 98 -31.80 -42.42 21.15
C CYS A 98 -31.58 -43.93 21.42
N GLY A 99 -31.83 -44.40 22.64
CA GLY A 99 -31.71 -45.79 23.06
C GLY A 99 -30.28 -46.34 23.10
N LYS A 100 -29.25 -45.51 22.92
CA LYS A 100 -27.84 -45.96 22.91
C LYS A 100 -27.33 -46.19 24.33
N LYS A 101 -26.71 -47.36 24.53
CA LYS A 101 -26.03 -47.77 25.76
C LYS A 101 -24.58 -47.31 25.74
N PHE A 102 -24.17 -46.57 26.77
CA PHE A 102 -22.82 -46.09 26.97
C PHE A 102 -22.13 -46.86 28.09
N ARG A 103 -20.85 -47.20 27.84
CA ARG A 103 -20.04 -48.01 28.76
C ARG A 103 -19.33 -47.17 29.83
N SER A 104 -19.20 -45.86 29.62
CA SER A 104 -18.64 -44.92 30.59
C SER A 104 -19.33 -43.56 30.50
N GLN A 105 -19.30 -42.80 31.60
CA GLN A 105 -19.82 -41.43 31.68
C GLN A 105 -19.18 -40.51 30.63
N ALA A 106 -17.86 -40.60 30.43
CA ALA A 106 -17.14 -39.81 29.42
C ALA A 106 -17.65 -40.05 27.98
N THR A 107 -18.10 -41.28 27.67
CA THR A 107 -18.67 -41.58 26.35
C THR A 107 -20.10 -41.03 26.22
N ALA A 108 -20.87 -41.01 27.32
CA ALA A 108 -22.19 -40.40 27.37
C ALA A 108 -22.12 -38.88 27.23
N GLU A 109 -21.13 -38.22 27.86
CA GLU A 109 -20.87 -36.78 27.73
C GLU A 109 -20.44 -36.40 26.30
N PHE A 110 -19.59 -37.20 25.65
CA PHE A 110 -19.26 -37.01 24.24
C PHE A 110 -20.46 -37.22 23.30
N HIS A 111 -21.38 -38.12 23.66
CA HIS A 111 -22.64 -38.25 22.94
C HIS A 111 -23.53 -37.03 23.16
N ALA A 112 -23.64 -36.54 24.39
CA ALA A 112 -24.41 -35.34 24.73
C ALA A 112 -23.89 -34.11 24.00
N SER A 113 -22.56 -33.92 23.91
CA SER A 113 -21.98 -32.77 23.20
C SER A 113 -22.14 -32.85 21.68
N LYS A 114 -22.14 -34.07 21.11
CA LYS A 114 -22.23 -34.27 19.66
C LYS A 114 -23.66 -34.38 19.13
N SER A 115 -24.60 -34.90 19.91
CA SER A 115 -26.01 -35.07 19.51
C SER A 115 -27.00 -34.25 20.31
N GLY A 116 -26.58 -33.53 21.36
CA GLY A 116 -27.43 -32.66 22.16
C GLY A 116 -28.42 -33.38 23.07
N HIS A 117 -28.30 -34.70 23.25
CA HIS A 117 -29.22 -35.47 24.11
C HIS A 117 -28.76 -35.41 25.56
N THR A 118 -29.68 -35.13 26.48
CA THR A 118 -29.37 -34.91 27.91
C THR A 118 -30.00 -35.92 28.84
N ASP A 119 -30.99 -36.68 28.37
CA ASP A 119 -31.72 -37.63 29.21
C ASP A 119 -31.04 -39.00 29.24
N PHE A 120 -30.22 -39.23 30.27
CA PHE A 120 -29.56 -40.51 30.52
C PHE A 120 -30.13 -41.24 31.75
N ALA A 121 -30.53 -42.51 31.59
CA ALA A 121 -30.94 -43.40 32.67
C ALA A 121 -29.83 -44.41 33.00
N GLU A 122 -29.58 -44.67 34.29
CA GLU A 122 -28.70 -45.74 34.73
C GLU A 122 -29.37 -47.10 34.49
N SER A 123 -28.84 -47.91 33.58
CA SER A 123 -29.31 -49.28 33.34
C SER A 123 -28.34 -50.30 33.93
N THR A 124 -28.87 -51.40 34.44
CA THR A 124 -28.09 -52.51 35.03
C THR A 124 -27.80 -53.64 34.04
N GLU A 125 -27.99 -53.41 32.75
CA GLU A 125 -27.67 -54.41 31.73
C GLU A 125 -26.17 -54.34 31.39
N GLU A 126 -25.45 -55.35 31.87
CA GLU A 126 -24.07 -55.63 31.53
C GLU A 126 -23.95 -55.82 30.01
N VAL A 127 -23.41 -54.82 29.33
CA VAL A 127 -23.03 -54.96 27.92
C VAL A 127 -21.92 -56.01 27.89
N ALA A 128 -22.21 -57.17 27.28
CA ALA A 128 -21.25 -58.25 27.12
C ALA A 128 -19.90 -57.69 26.67
N PRO A 129 -18.82 -57.92 27.43
CA PRO A 129 -17.53 -57.35 27.11
C PRO A 129 -17.14 -57.86 25.73
N LEU A 130 -16.86 -56.92 24.81
CA LEU A 130 -16.28 -57.19 23.50
C LEU A 130 -15.21 -58.28 23.65
N THR A 131 -15.29 -59.33 22.84
CA THR A 131 -14.38 -60.47 22.93
C THR A 131 -12.94 -59.97 22.80
N GLU A 132 -11.99 -60.62 23.47
CA GLU A 132 -10.58 -60.19 23.45
C GLU A 132 -10.03 -60.08 22.02
N ALA A 133 -10.54 -60.91 21.11
CA ALA A 133 -10.24 -60.87 19.68
C ALA A 133 -10.73 -59.60 18.96
N GLU A 134 -11.94 -59.12 19.27
CA GLU A 134 -12.50 -57.90 18.64
C GLU A 134 -11.83 -56.62 19.16
N LYS A 135 -11.38 -56.63 20.42
CA LYS A 135 -10.58 -55.53 20.99
C LYS A 135 -9.20 -55.46 20.34
N GLN A 136 -8.55 -56.60 20.12
CA GLN A 136 -7.26 -56.65 19.43
C GLN A 136 -7.38 -56.18 17.98
N ALA A 137 -8.38 -56.65 17.23
CA ALA A 137 -8.64 -56.21 15.87
C ALA A 137 -8.89 -54.68 15.79
N ARG A 138 -9.65 -54.12 16.74
CA ARG A 138 -9.91 -52.66 16.76
C ARG A 138 -8.69 -51.84 17.15
N LEU A 139 -7.80 -52.37 18.00
CA LEU A 139 -6.51 -51.72 18.31
C LEU A 139 -5.56 -51.77 17.12
N GLU A 140 -5.54 -52.87 16.36
CA GLU A 140 -4.76 -52.99 15.13
C GLU A 140 -5.27 -52.02 14.06
N GLU A 141 -6.58 -51.92 13.85
CA GLU A 141 -7.19 -50.97 12.92
C GLU A 141 -6.87 -49.51 13.31
N LEU A 142 -6.91 -49.18 14.60
CA LEU A 142 -6.53 -47.85 15.10
C LEU A 142 -5.04 -47.56 14.91
N ARG A 143 -4.17 -48.55 15.15
CA ARG A 143 -2.72 -48.43 14.90
C ARG A 143 -2.42 -48.26 13.42
N GLU A 144 -3.13 -48.95 12.54
CA GLU A 144 -3.02 -48.78 11.09
C GLU A 144 -3.48 -47.40 10.64
N LYS A 145 -4.60 -46.90 11.16
CA LYS A 145 -5.08 -45.54 10.90
C LYS A 145 -4.10 -44.46 11.38
N LEU A 146 -3.50 -44.62 12.56
CA LEU A 146 -2.47 -43.70 13.05
C LEU A 146 -1.20 -43.75 12.18
N LYS A 147 -0.75 -44.95 11.77
CA LYS A 147 0.37 -45.09 10.84
C LYS A 147 0.09 -44.43 9.48
N GLN A 148 -1.13 -44.58 8.95
CA GLN A 148 -1.55 -43.92 7.72
C GLN A 148 -1.60 -42.40 7.87
N LYS A 149 -2.15 -41.86 8.98
CA LYS A 149 -2.15 -40.42 9.27
C LYS A 149 -0.72 -39.87 9.37
N ARG A 150 0.15 -40.52 10.14
CA ARG A 150 1.58 -40.12 10.26
C ARG A 150 2.31 -40.19 8.92
N ALA A 151 2.04 -41.20 8.10
CA ALA A 151 2.64 -41.31 6.77
C ALA A 151 2.18 -40.17 5.84
N ASN A 152 0.90 -39.79 5.89
CA ASN A 152 0.35 -38.69 5.11
C ASN A 152 0.90 -37.33 5.59
N GLN A 153 0.94 -37.09 6.90
CA GLN A 153 1.56 -35.90 7.48
C GLN A 153 3.03 -35.79 7.08
N ALA A 154 3.82 -36.87 7.21
CA ALA A 154 5.21 -36.87 6.79
C ALA A 154 5.44 -36.61 5.29
N ILE A 155 4.44 -36.85 4.43
CA ILE A 155 4.49 -36.47 3.01
C ILE A 155 4.20 -34.97 2.85
N LEU A 156 3.17 -34.47 3.52
CA LEU A 156 2.80 -33.05 3.52
C LEU A 156 3.93 -32.18 4.07
N ASP A 157 4.52 -32.54 5.22
CA ASP A 157 5.63 -31.81 5.83
C ASP A 157 6.85 -31.76 4.91
N LYS A 158 7.13 -32.85 4.17
CA LYS A 158 8.21 -32.87 3.17
C LYS A 158 7.92 -31.95 1.99
N GLU A 159 6.67 -31.84 1.57
CA GLU A 159 6.27 -30.92 0.51
C GLU A 159 6.32 -29.46 0.98
N GLU A 160 5.86 -29.19 2.20
CA GLU A 160 5.91 -27.86 2.81
C GLU A 160 7.35 -27.41 3.06
N ALA A 161 8.22 -28.29 3.57
CA ALA A 161 9.65 -28.00 3.71
C ALA A 161 10.29 -27.64 2.36
N LYS A 162 9.99 -28.39 1.29
CA LYS A 162 10.46 -28.07 -0.07
C LYS A 162 9.90 -26.75 -0.60
N LYS A 163 8.65 -26.42 -0.29
CA LYS A 163 8.04 -25.13 -0.67
C LYS A 163 8.69 -23.98 0.09
N ASN A 164 8.92 -24.14 1.39
CA ASN A 164 9.57 -23.14 2.24
C ASN A 164 11.03 -22.90 1.80
N GLU A 165 11.79 -23.96 1.52
CA GLU A 165 13.14 -23.84 0.94
C GLU A 165 13.13 -23.08 -0.40
N LYS A 166 12.18 -23.41 -1.30
CA LYS A 166 12.02 -22.67 -2.56
C LYS A 166 11.67 -21.21 -2.36
N ILE A 167 10.83 -20.87 -1.37
CA ILE A 167 10.50 -19.48 -1.03
C ILE A 167 11.75 -18.74 -0.56
N ARG A 168 12.56 -19.34 0.31
CA ARG A 168 13.84 -18.74 0.76
C ARG A 168 14.83 -18.52 -0.38
N MET A 169 14.93 -19.48 -1.31
CA MET A 169 15.80 -19.34 -2.48
C MET A 169 15.28 -18.28 -3.47
N LYS A 170 13.96 -18.18 -3.64
CA LYS A 170 13.36 -17.14 -4.49
C LYS A 170 13.52 -15.75 -3.88
N SER A 171 13.26 -15.57 -2.59
CA SER A 171 13.38 -14.26 -1.95
C SER A 171 14.82 -13.73 -1.96
N THR A 172 15.80 -14.60 -1.70
CA THR A 172 17.22 -14.25 -1.82
C THR A 172 17.64 -13.92 -3.26
N LYS A 173 17.12 -14.67 -4.25
CA LYS A 173 17.35 -14.35 -5.66
C LYS A 173 16.71 -13.03 -6.08
N GLU A 174 15.44 -12.80 -5.72
CA GLU A 174 14.71 -11.58 -6.04
C GLU A 174 15.37 -10.34 -5.43
N THR A 175 15.87 -10.43 -4.19
CA THR A 175 16.62 -9.32 -3.58
C THR A 175 17.95 -9.03 -4.30
N GLN A 176 18.64 -10.05 -4.80
CA GLN A 176 19.85 -9.88 -5.60
C GLN A 176 19.52 -9.28 -6.98
N ASP A 177 18.51 -9.81 -7.66
CA ASP A 177 18.06 -9.33 -8.97
C ASP A 177 17.60 -7.86 -8.88
N LEU A 178 16.83 -7.48 -7.84
CA LEU A 178 16.42 -6.10 -7.60
C LEU A 178 17.61 -5.16 -7.38
N LYS A 179 18.64 -5.62 -6.66
CA LYS A 179 19.86 -4.84 -6.43
C LYS A 179 20.64 -4.65 -7.72
N GLU A 180 20.79 -5.70 -8.54
CA GLU A 180 21.47 -5.61 -9.82
C GLU A 180 20.71 -4.71 -10.80
N GLU A 181 19.38 -4.81 -10.86
CA GLU A 181 18.55 -3.93 -11.67
C GLU A 181 18.66 -2.47 -11.27
N LEU A 182 18.68 -2.18 -9.96
CA LEU A 182 18.84 -0.83 -9.46
C LEU A 182 20.20 -0.26 -9.88
N GLN A 183 21.29 -1.03 -9.70
CA GLN A 183 22.63 -0.65 -10.14
C GLN A 183 22.71 -0.43 -11.66
N ARG A 184 22.10 -1.32 -12.46
CA ARG A 184 22.04 -1.15 -13.92
C ARG A 184 21.26 0.11 -14.31
N LYS A 185 20.11 0.38 -13.66
CA LYS A 185 19.31 1.60 -13.89
C LYS A 185 20.09 2.86 -13.53
N GLU A 186 20.87 2.84 -12.45
CA GLU A 186 21.74 3.96 -12.06
C GLU A 186 22.85 4.20 -13.08
N GLN A 187 23.54 3.15 -13.53
CA GLN A 187 24.58 3.26 -14.56
C GLN A 187 24.02 3.80 -15.89
N ILE A 188 22.85 3.33 -16.30
CA ILE A 188 22.18 3.83 -17.51
C ILE A 188 21.80 5.30 -17.33
N LYS A 189 21.25 5.69 -16.17
CA LYS A 189 20.90 7.09 -15.87
C LYS A 189 22.14 7.99 -15.86
N GLU A 190 23.24 7.56 -15.26
CA GLU A 190 24.49 8.32 -15.24
C GLU A 190 25.07 8.47 -16.66
N ALA A 191 25.11 7.38 -17.42
CA ALA A 191 25.54 7.41 -18.82
C ALA A 191 24.65 8.32 -19.68
N ALA A 192 23.33 8.33 -19.46
CA ALA A 192 22.39 9.19 -20.16
C ALA A 192 22.58 10.67 -19.79
N LYS A 193 22.74 10.98 -18.49
CA LYS A 193 23.06 12.33 -18.01
C LYS A 193 24.36 12.85 -18.62
N LYS A 194 25.42 12.04 -18.61
CA LYS A 194 26.71 12.40 -19.23
C LYS A 194 26.61 12.62 -20.74
N ARG A 195 25.73 11.90 -21.45
CA ARG A 195 25.45 12.13 -22.88
C ARG A 195 24.64 13.41 -23.08
N ALA A 196 23.69 13.71 -22.21
CA ALA A 196 22.89 14.93 -22.25
C ALA A 196 23.76 16.17 -21.99
N GLU A 197 24.58 16.16 -20.92
CA GLU A 197 25.53 17.24 -20.61
C GLU A 197 26.49 17.51 -21.77
N LYS A 198 27.07 16.46 -22.36
CA LYS A 198 27.92 16.61 -23.56
C LYS A 198 27.17 17.23 -24.73
N ARG A 199 25.90 16.88 -24.95
CA ARG A 199 25.09 17.45 -26.03
C ARG A 199 24.78 18.92 -25.75
N GLU A 200 24.39 19.24 -24.53
CA GLU A 200 24.10 20.60 -24.09
C GLU A 200 25.35 21.48 -24.18
N ASP A 201 26.52 20.98 -23.80
CA ASP A 201 27.81 21.68 -23.97
C ASP A 201 28.12 21.96 -25.45
N LEU A 202 27.86 20.98 -26.33
CA LEU A 202 28.04 21.16 -27.77
C LEU A 202 27.04 22.17 -28.33
N GLU A 203 25.79 22.14 -27.91
CA GLU A 203 24.75 23.09 -28.30
C GLU A 203 25.04 24.50 -27.76
N ALA A 204 25.50 24.64 -26.52
CA ALA A 204 25.93 25.90 -25.93
C ALA A 204 27.11 26.49 -26.71
N LYS A 205 28.11 25.68 -27.05
CA LYS A 205 29.23 26.09 -27.91
C LYS A 205 28.74 26.50 -29.30
N LYS A 206 27.78 25.79 -29.89
CA LYS A 206 27.18 26.16 -31.19
C LYS A 206 26.41 27.48 -31.09
N ARG A 207 25.63 27.71 -30.04
CA ARG A 207 24.91 28.98 -29.80
C ARG A 207 25.86 30.16 -29.64
N ILE A 208 26.94 29.99 -28.88
CA ILE A 208 27.98 31.02 -28.72
C ILE A 208 28.65 31.31 -30.06
N ARG A 209 29.02 30.27 -30.82
CA ARG A 209 29.62 30.43 -32.16
C ARG A 209 28.67 31.16 -33.13
N ALA A 210 27.40 30.78 -33.16
CA ALA A 210 26.40 31.44 -34.00
C ALA A 210 26.20 32.92 -33.61
N ARG A 211 26.26 33.25 -32.32
CA ARG A 211 26.19 34.64 -31.86
C ARG A 211 27.42 35.46 -32.28
N ILE A 212 28.61 34.86 -32.21
CA ILE A 212 29.85 35.51 -32.67
C ILE A 212 29.83 35.69 -34.19
N GLU A 213 29.33 34.70 -34.93
CA GLU A 213 29.21 34.77 -36.40
C GLU A 213 28.20 35.84 -36.82
N ALA A 214 27.04 35.91 -36.18
CA ALA A 214 26.04 36.95 -36.41
C ALA A 214 26.59 38.35 -36.09
N ASP A 215 27.28 38.54 -34.97
CA ASP A 215 27.93 39.83 -34.63
C ASP A 215 29.01 40.20 -35.66
N ARG A 216 29.80 39.23 -36.11
CA ARG A 216 30.84 39.43 -37.12
C ARG A 216 30.26 39.78 -38.49
N GLU A 217 29.17 39.12 -38.88
CA GLU A 217 28.45 39.39 -40.11
C GLU A 217 27.75 40.75 -40.07
N GLU A 218 27.13 41.11 -38.95
CA GLU A 218 26.53 42.44 -38.78
C GLU A 218 27.59 43.54 -38.85
N ARG A 219 28.76 43.33 -38.24
CA ARG A 219 29.88 44.28 -38.37
C ARG A 219 30.43 44.36 -39.80
N ARG A 220 30.53 43.23 -40.51
CA ARG A 220 30.92 43.21 -41.92
C ARG A 220 29.90 43.97 -42.77
N ARG A 221 28.61 43.70 -42.58
CA ARG A 221 27.51 44.36 -43.30
C ARG A 221 27.52 45.86 -43.07
N LYS A 222 27.65 46.33 -41.82
CA LYS A 222 27.75 47.76 -41.49
C LYS A 222 29.00 48.41 -42.10
N ALA A 223 30.13 47.71 -42.13
CA ALA A 223 31.35 48.22 -42.76
C ALA A 223 31.23 48.30 -44.29
N GLU A 224 30.59 47.32 -44.92
CA GLU A 224 30.29 47.32 -46.36
C GLU A 224 29.28 48.42 -46.72
N GLU A 225 28.21 48.58 -45.93
CA GLU A 225 27.24 49.67 -46.06
C GLU A 225 27.92 51.04 -45.93
N ALA A 226 28.80 51.23 -44.93
CA ALA A 226 29.54 52.47 -44.75
C ALA A 226 30.55 52.73 -45.88
N LYS A 227 31.21 51.68 -46.40
CA LYS A 227 32.13 51.79 -47.55
C LYS A 227 31.36 52.12 -48.83
N ALA A 228 30.23 51.47 -49.08
CA ALA A 228 29.35 51.76 -50.21
C ALA A 228 28.80 53.19 -50.16
N ALA A 229 28.43 53.67 -48.97
CA ALA A 229 28.02 55.06 -48.74
C ALA A 229 29.17 56.05 -49.00
N ARG A 230 30.41 55.70 -48.65
CA ARG A 230 31.60 56.53 -48.88
C ARG A 230 32.07 56.56 -50.34
N GLU A 231 31.93 55.46 -51.07
CA GLU A 231 32.25 55.35 -52.50
C GLU A 231 31.14 55.93 -53.40
N GLY A 232 30.09 56.53 -52.83
CA GLY A 232 29.04 57.21 -53.58
C GLY A 232 28.16 56.28 -54.43
N ARG A 233 28.18 54.96 -54.16
CA ARG A 233 27.28 54.01 -54.82
C ARG A 233 25.91 54.10 -54.16
N VAL A 234 25.12 55.07 -54.62
CA VAL A 234 23.72 55.26 -54.23
C VAL A 234 22.94 53.98 -54.52
N PRO A 235 22.28 53.33 -53.54
CA PRO A 235 21.23 52.39 -53.86
C PRO A 235 20.04 53.19 -54.41
N SER A 236 19.71 52.95 -55.67
CA SER A 236 18.49 53.45 -56.30
C SER A 236 17.27 52.94 -55.53
N PRO A 237 16.35 53.81 -55.06
CA PRO A 237 15.04 53.37 -54.60
C PRO A 237 14.18 53.12 -55.85
N GLY A 238 14.24 51.90 -56.35
CA GLY A 238 13.33 51.40 -57.37
C GLY A 238 11.96 51.11 -56.74
N ALA A 239 10.97 51.87 -57.17
CA ALA A 239 9.57 51.78 -56.80
C ALA A 239 8.95 50.39 -57.02
N GLN A 240 8.07 50.00 -56.12
CA GLN A 240 6.74 49.50 -56.49
C GLN A 240 5.75 49.79 -55.36
N ALA A 241 4.82 50.68 -55.69
CA ALA A 241 3.59 50.94 -54.95
C ALA A 241 2.41 50.26 -55.67
N ALA A 242 1.32 50.10 -54.91
CA ALA A 242 -0.06 49.83 -55.32
C ALA A 242 -0.54 48.37 -55.36
N ALA A 243 -1.01 47.89 -54.21
CA ALA A 243 -2.34 47.28 -54.09
C ALA A 243 -2.84 47.31 -52.63
N ALA A 244 -4.15 47.58 -52.48
CA ALA A 244 -4.98 47.42 -51.28
C ALA A 244 -5.00 48.54 -50.23
N SER A 245 -5.77 49.59 -50.55
CA SER A 245 -6.47 50.43 -49.58
C SER A 245 -7.96 50.01 -49.51
N LEU A 246 -8.33 49.08 -48.64
CA LEU A 246 -9.69 48.93 -48.11
C LEU A 246 -9.63 48.21 -46.74
N ALA A 247 -10.49 48.66 -45.83
CA ALA A 247 -10.77 48.14 -44.48
C ALA A 247 -9.88 48.66 -43.33
N ALA A 248 -10.21 49.87 -42.87
CA ALA A 248 -10.03 50.25 -41.48
C ALA A 248 -11.32 49.95 -40.70
N SER A 249 -11.32 48.86 -39.94
CA SER A 249 -12.12 48.74 -38.71
C SER A 249 -11.61 47.59 -37.83
N VAL A 250 -10.80 47.98 -36.85
CA VAL A 250 -10.71 47.46 -35.48
C VAL A 250 -10.67 45.93 -35.32
N THR A 251 -9.46 45.37 -35.27
CA THR A 251 -9.16 44.23 -34.38
C THR A 251 -7.79 44.46 -33.72
N ALA A 252 -7.84 44.61 -32.40
CA ALA A 252 -6.68 44.74 -31.55
C ALA A 252 -5.82 43.46 -31.65
N SER A 253 -4.67 43.57 -32.31
CA SER A 253 -3.65 42.53 -32.30
C SER A 253 -2.95 42.56 -30.94
N SER A 254 -3.27 41.61 -30.06
CA SER A 254 -2.51 41.41 -28.83
C SER A 254 -1.14 40.83 -29.17
N SER A 255 -0.11 41.53 -28.74
CA SER A 255 1.29 41.15 -28.84
C SER A 255 1.58 39.83 -28.13
N ALA A 256 1.95 38.80 -28.89
CA ALA A 256 2.54 37.57 -28.38
C ALA A 256 3.94 37.85 -27.81
N SER A 257 3.98 38.31 -26.56
CA SER A 257 5.16 38.17 -25.71
C SER A 257 5.02 36.86 -24.95
N SER A 258 6.01 35.99 -25.06
CA SER A 258 6.08 34.71 -24.34
C SER A 258 6.29 34.98 -22.85
N SER A 259 5.22 35.37 -22.17
CA SER A 259 5.20 35.47 -20.72
C SER A 259 5.21 34.06 -20.14
N THR A 260 6.08 33.83 -19.15
CA THR A 260 6.14 32.57 -18.40
C THR A 260 4.91 32.40 -17.49
N GLN A 261 4.13 33.46 -17.32
CA GLN A 261 3.04 33.55 -16.37
C GLN A 261 1.73 33.91 -17.07
N ALA A 262 0.62 33.27 -16.67
CA ALA A 262 -0.74 33.52 -17.14
C ALA A 262 -1.61 34.14 -16.04
N ARG A 263 -2.21 35.30 -16.33
CA ARG A 263 -3.18 35.95 -15.44
C ARG A 263 -4.60 35.55 -15.84
N LEU A 264 -5.28 34.76 -15.02
CA LEU A 264 -6.63 34.29 -15.27
C LEU A 264 -7.66 35.07 -14.46
N ARG A 265 -8.69 35.58 -15.14
CA ARG A 265 -9.91 36.08 -14.50
C ARG A 265 -10.99 35.01 -14.60
N LEU A 266 -11.31 34.40 -13.47
CA LEU A 266 -12.28 33.31 -13.32
C LEU A 266 -13.61 33.94 -12.90
N GLN A 267 -14.64 33.82 -13.74
CA GLN A 267 -16.00 34.28 -13.44
C GLN A 267 -16.79 33.09 -12.88
N LEU A 268 -16.92 33.03 -11.55
CA LEU A 268 -17.73 32.03 -10.85
C LEU A 268 -19.15 32.58 -10.65
N PRO A 269 -20.15 31.71 -10.38
CA PRO A 269 -21.49 32.14 -9.97
C PRO A 269 -21.49 32.98 -8.69
N THR A 270 -20.48 32.77 -7.82
CA THR A 270 -20.31 33.44 -6.52
C THR A 270 -19.57 34.77 -6.62
N GLY A 271 -18.88 35.04 -7.74
CA GLY A 271 -18.07 36.24 -7.92
C GLY A 271 -16.94 36.08 -8.94
N ASN A 272 -16.17 37.14 -9.14
CA ASN A 272 -14.99 37.12 -10.02
C ASN A 272 -13.72 36.98 -9.20
N VAL A 273 -12.88 36.01 -9.57
CA VAL A 273 -11.58 35.75 -8.91
C VAL A 273 -10.45 36.01 -9.92
N LEU A 274 -9.38 36.65 -9.47
CA LEU A 274 -8.19 36.93 -10.27
C LEU A 274 -7.03 36.13 -9.68
N LYS A 275 -6.53 35.13 -10.42
CA LYS A 275 -5.36 34.35 -10.03
C LYS A 275 -4.32 34.34 -11.12
N THR A 276 -3.08 34.15 -10.71
CA THR A 276 -1.93 34.17 -11.60
C THR A 276 -1.20 32.85 -11.45
N PHE A 277 -1.01 32.15 -12.56
CA PHE A 277 -0.45 30.79 -12.61
C PHE A 277 0.71 30.74 -13.59
N GLU A 278 1.59 29.76 -13.45
CA GLU A 278 2.69 29.53 -14.41
C GLU A 278 2.14 28.94 -15.73
N ALA A 279 2.79 29.23 -16.86
CA ALA A 279 2.32 28.86 -18.20
C ALA A 279 2.17 27.34 -18.40
N ASP A 280 2.98 26.55 -17.68
CA ASP A 280 2.99 25.09 -17.75
C ASP A 280 2.03 24.42 -16.75
N THR A 281 1.27 25.20 -15.97
CA THR A 281 0.23 24.63 -15.09
C THR A 281 -0.92 24.07 -15.91
N THR A 282 -1.51 22.98 -15.40
CA THR A 282 -2.66 22.33 -16.06
C THR A 282 -3.97 22.99 -15.63
N LEU A 283 -5.00 22.90 -16.48
CA LEU A 283 -6.34 23.35 -16.08
C LEU A 283 -6.88 22.60 -14.86
N PHE A 284 -6.46 21.35 -14.65
CA PHE A 284 -6.78 20.57 -13.46
C PHE A 284 -6.25 21.21 -12.17
N GLU A 285 -4.99 21.66 -12.15
CA GLU A 285 -4.41 22.36 -11.00
C GLU A 285 -5.12 23.69 -10.72
N VAL A 286 -5.56 24.40 -11.76
CA VAL A 286 -6.38 25.61 -11.63
C VAL A 286 -7.75 25.28 -11.00
N ALA A 287 -8.38 24.18 -11.40
CA ALA A 287 -9.63 23.71 -10.78
C ALA A 287 -9.42 23.34 -9.31
N GLN A 288 -8.34 22.65 -8.97
CA GLN A 288 -8.00 22.31 -7.58
C GLN A 288 -7.71 23.56 -6.73
N ALA A 289 -7.01 24.55 -7.28
CA ALA A 289 -6.76 25.81 -6.59
C ALA A 289 -8.04 26.63 -6.36
N LEU A 290 -9.05 26.51 -7.24
CA LEU A 290 -10.37 27.08 -7.02
C LEU A 290 -11.16 26.34 -5.94
N GLU A 291 -11.05 25.01 -5.90
CA GLU A 291 -11.68 24.21 -4.83
C GLU A 291 -11.10 24.55 -3.45
N ALA A 292 -9.79 24.78 -3.35
CA ALA A 292 -9.12 25.10 -2.09
C ALA A 292 -9.49 26.48 -1.53
N ASP A 293 -9.55 27.52 -2.39
CA ASP A 293 -9.74 28.90 -1.93
C ASP A 293 -11.21 29.34 -1.93
N ASP A 294 -11.98 28.91 -2.93
CA ASP A 294 -13.36 29.39 -3.16
C ASP A 294 -14.41 28.33 -2.82
N SER A 295 -14.00 27.15 -2.34
CA SER A 295 -14.87 25.98 -2.06
C SER A 295 -15.81 25.62 -3.22
N PHE A 296 -15.41 25.96 -4.45
CA PHE A 296 -16.20 25.79 -5.67
C PHE A 296 -15.57 24.74 -6.57
N LYS A 297 -16.33 23.68 -6.85
CA LYS A 297 -15.92 22.60 -7.76
C LYS A 297 -16.17 23.02 -9.20
N ALA A 298 -15.11 23.46 -9.87
CA ALA A 298 -15.16 23.83 -11.27
C ALA A 298 -15.26 22.59 -12.15
N SER A 299 -16.37 22.44 -12.88
CA SER A 299 -16.60 21.31 -13.77
C SER A 299 -16.38 21.66 -15.25
N ARG A 300 -16.60 22.94 -15.60
CA ARG A 300 -16.59 23.45 -16.97
C ARG A 300 -15.93 24.82 -17.03
N PHE A 301 -15.00 24.99 -17.97
CA PHE A 301 -14.37 26.30 -18.24
C PHE A 301 -14.73 26.78 -19.65
N GLU A 302 -15.22 28.00 -19.80
CA GLU A 302 -15.62 28.57 -21.08
C GLU A 302 -14.93 29.92 -21.36
N LEU A 303 -14.29 30.05 -22.53
CA LEU A 303 -13.78 31.32 -23.04
C LEU A 303 -14.92 32.19 -23.58
N THR A 304 -14.86 33.50 -23.32
CA THR A 304 -15.88 34.45 -23.79
C THR A 304 -15.79 34.70 -25.29
N PHE A 305 -14.57 34.79 -25.84
CA PHE A 305 -14.32 34.98 -27.28
C PHE A 305 -12.88 34.58 -27.67
N PRO A 306 -12.66 33.77 -28.72
CA PRO A 306 -13.65 32.91 -29.37
C PRO A 306 -14.23 31.91 -28.36
N ARG A 307 -15.54 31.61 -28.47
CA ARG A 307 -16.20 30.70 -27.52
C ARG A 307 -15.60 29.31 -27.64
N LYS A 308 -14.92 28.88 -26.59
CA LYS A 308 -14.31 27.55 -26.48
C LYS A 308 -14.61 27.01 -25.10
N VAL A 309 -15.22 25.84 -25.08
CA VAL A 309 -15.61 25.13 -23.86
C VAL A 309 -14.57 24.05 -23.62
N PHE A 310 -14.06 23.98 -22.41
CA PHE A 310 -13.13 22.96 -21.94
C PHE A 310 -13.87 22.11 -20.90
N GLU A 311 -14.10 20.85 -21.26
CA GLU A 311 -14.83 19.89 -20.44
C GLU A 311 -14.11 18.53 -20.48
N GLY A 312 -14.13 17.83 -19.34
CA GLY A 312 -13.62 16.47 -19.22
C GLY A 312 -12.10 16.36 -19.02
N ALA A 313 -11.65 15.13 -18.79
CA ALA A 313 -10.27 14.81 -18.38
C ALA A 313 -9.21 15.18 -19.44
N THR A 314 -9.57 15.18 -20.72
CA THR A 314 -8.65 15.44 -21.84
C THR A 314 -8.31 16.92 -22.00
N ASP A 315 -9.22 17.82 -21.63
CA ASP A 315 -8.96 19.27 -21.67
C ASP A 315 -8.38 19.78 -20.35
N LEU A 316 -8.73 19.15 -19.23
CA LEU A 316 -8.16 19.43 -17.90
C LEU A 316 -6.67 19.06 -17.81
N SER A 317 -6.19 18.11 -18.61
CA SER A 317 -4.78 17.69 -18.62
C SER A 317 -3.86 18.56 -19.49
N LYS A 318 -4.43 19.47 -20.31
CA LYS A 318 -3.65 20.39 -21.14
C LYS A 318 -3.16 21.59 -20.33
N THR A 319 -2.00 22.11 -20.71
CA THR A 319 -1.41 23.27 -20.04
C THR A 319 -2.07 24.58 -20.47
N LEU A 320 -2.00 25.62 -19.63
CA LEU A 320 -2.51 26.96 -19.97
C LEU A 320 -1.89 27.50 -21.27
N ARG A 321 -0.63 27.12 -21.56
CA ARG A 321 0.07 27.46 -22.80
C ARG A 321 -0.50 26.77 -24.03
N GLU A 322 -0.78 25.47 -23.94
CA GLU A 322 -1.38 24.69 -25.05
C GLU A 322 -2.79 25.16 -25.39
N LEU A 323 -3.50 25.68 -24.39
CA LEU A 323 -4.87 26.19 -24.54
C LEU A 323 -4.95 27.65 -24.98
N GLY A 324 -3.79 28.33 -25.10
CA GLY A 324 -3.73 29.73 -25.52
C GLY A 324 -4.24 30.73 -24.46
N LEU A 325 -4.13 30.38 -23.17
CA LEU A 325 -4.60 31.21 -22.04
C LEU A 325 -3.54 32.18 -21.49
N VAL A 326 -2.32 32.13 -22.04
CA VAL A 326 -1.18 33.02 -21.76
C VAL A 326 -1.18 34.16 -22.78
N PRO A 327 -0.93 35.44 -22.42
CA PRO A 327 -0.53 36.00 -21.11
C PRO A 327 -1.71 36.25 -20.14
N SER A 328 -2.92 36.40 -20.66
CA SER A 328 -4.10 36.69 -19.85
C SER A 328 -5.36 36.15 -20.51
N ALA A 329 -6.23 35.54 -19.72
CA ALA A 329 -7.51 35.02 -20.21
C ALA A 329 -8.64 35.27 -19.22
N VAL A 330 -9.86 35.36 -19.76
CA VAL A 330 -11.11 35.46 -18.98
C VAL A 330 -11.92 34.20 -19.23
N LEU A 331 -12.09 33.39 -18.19
CA LEU A 331 -12.81 32.12 -18.24
C LEU A 331 -14.08 32.23 -17.38
N ARG A 332 -15.19 31.78 -17.93
CA ARG A 332 -16.42 31.51 -17.17
C ARG A 332 -16.34 30.11 -16.62
N VAL A 333 -16.53 29.98 -15.31
CA VAL A 333 -16.44 28.72 -14.60
C VAL A 333 -17.86 28.30 -14.22
N GLN A 334 -18.24 27.07 -14.58
CA GLN A 334 -19.52 26.45 -14.25
C GLN A 334 -19.32 25.13 -13.51
#